data_AF-A0A821SKZ3-F1
#
_entry.id   AF-A0A821SKZ3-F1
#
_cell.length_a   1.000
_cell.length_b   1.000
_cell.length_c   1.000
_cell.angle_alpha   90.00
_cell.angle_beta   90.00
_cell.angle_gamma   90.00
#
_symmetry.space_group_name_H-M   'P 1'
#
loop_
_entity.id
_entity.type
_entity.pdbx_description
1 polymer ?
#
loop_
_entity_poly.entity_id
_entity_poly.type
_entity_poly.pdbx_seq_one_letter_code
_entity_poly.pdbx_strand_id
1 'polypeptide(L)'
;KTDKSKVFHLGKVDHYQKKSEEYMEKTKAYQCLGIIDPLPDLIQRTNKYLLDLRLAKWITQKQYEQLSIKPNEAELAHLYYLPKAHKPGTPLRPII
;
A
#
# COMPACT_ATOMS: atom_id res chain seq x y z
N LYS A 1 -2.04 -26.48 -13.58
CA LYS A 1 -2.77 -25.17 -13.59
C LYS A 1 -2.36 -24.46 -12.30
N THR A 2 -1.49 -23.46 -12.37
CA THR A 2 -0.85 -22.88 -11.17
C THR A 2 -1.72 -21.76 -10.63
N ASP A 3 -2.24 -21.92 -9.41
CA ASP A 3 -3.02 -20.90 -8.72
C ASP A 3 -2.16 -19.63 -8.50
N LYS A 4 -2.75 -18.47 -8.76
CA LYS A 4 -2.14 -17.14 -8.63
C LYS A 4 -2.03 -16.69 -7.16
N SER A 5 -2.37 -17.56 -6.21
CA SER A 5 -2.46 -17.26 -4.77
C SER A 5 -1.16 -17.46 -3.96
N LYS A 6 0.01 -17.61 -4.59
CA LYS A 6 1.33 -17.81 -3.95
C LYS A 6 1.79 -16.70 -2.95
N VAL A 7 0.91 -15.79 -2.56
CA VAL A 7 1.23 -14.56 -1.83
C VAL A 7 0.35 -14.45 -0.57
N PHE A 8 -0.01 -15.57 0.06
CA PHE A 8 -0.59 -15.59 1.40
C PHE A 8 0.27 -16.43 2.34
N HIS A 9 0.81 -15.79 3.37
CA HIS A 9 1.55 -16.46 4.42
C HIS A 9 0.63 -16.66 5.63
N LEU A 10 0.48 -17.92 6.07
CA LEU A 10 -0.07 -18.24 7.39
C LEU A 10 0.98 -17.90 8.44
N GLY A 11 1.03 -16.62 8.83
CA GLY A 11 1.93 -16.13 9.87
C GLY A 11 1.26 -15.04 10.69
N LYS A 12 1.71 -14.86 11.93
CA LYS A 12 1.35 -13.68 12.73
C LYS A 12 1.89 -12.42 12.07
N VAL A 13 1.35 -11.25 12.44
CA VAL A 13 1.81 -9.94 11.95
C VAL A 13 3.33 -9.79 12.08
N ASP A 14 3.90 -10.30 13.16
CA ASP A 14 5.34 -10.27 13.42
C ASP A 14 6.17 -11.01 12.36
N HIS A 15 5.66 -12.11 11.81
CA HIS A 15 6.35 -12.84 10.73
C HIS A 15 6.41 -12.01 9.45
N TYR A 16 5.37 -11.21 9.21
CA TYR A 16 5.30 -10.35 8.04
C TYR A 16 6.27 -9.16 8.18
N GLN A 17 6.35 -8.55 9.36
CA GLN A 17 7.32 -7.49 9.66
C GLN A 17 8.75 -8.01 9.47
N LYS A 18 9.06 -9.18 10.03
CA LYS A 18 10.39 -9.81 9.87
C LYS A 18 10.75 -10.06 8.41
N LYS A 19 9.82 -10.58 7.59
CA LYS A 19 10.08 -10.78 6.16
C LYS A 19 10.26 -9.46 5.40
N SER A 20 9.58 -8.40 5.82
CA SER A 20 9.78 -7.06 5.27
C SER A 20 11.21 -6.59 5.50
N GLU A 21 11.70 -6.72 6.73
CA GLU A 21 13.07 -6.37 7.11
C GLU A 21 14.10 -7.19 6.31
N GLU A 22 13.93 -8.52 6.27
CA GLU A 22 14.81 -9.42 5.49
C GLU A 22 14.84 -9.05 3.99
N TYR A 23 13.69 -8.67 3.41
CA TYR A 23 13.61 -8.23 2.01
C TYR A 23 14.34 -6.90 1.80
N MET A 24 14.14 -5.93 2.70
CA MET A 24 14.79 -4.62 2.63
C MET A 24 16.32 -4.76 2.73
N GLU A 25 16.82 -5.58 3.66
CA GLU A 25 18.26 -5.85 3.81
C GLU A 25 18.86 -6.54 2.59
N LYS A 26 18.17 -7.55 2.05
CA LYS A 26 18.65 -8.34 0.91
C LYS A 26 18.70 -7.53 -0.38
N THR A 27 17.65 -6.74 -0.65
CA THR A 27 17.50 -6.04 -1.93
C THR A 27 18.12 -4.66 -1.93
N LYS A 28 18.25 -4.03 -0.75
CA LYS A 28 18.61 -2.60 -0.62
C LYS A 28 17.76 -1.71 -1.52
N ALA A 29 16.52 -2.12 -1.81
CA ALA A 29 15.63 -1.44 -2.75
C ALA A 29 15.07 -0.12 -2.21
N TYR A 30 15.17 0.11 -0.89
CA TYR A 30 14.65 1.29 -0.21
C TYR A 30 15.77 2.04 0.49
N GLN A 31 15.67 3.37 0.51
CA GLN A 31 16.56 4.25 1.23
C GLN A 31 15.77 5.00 2.30
N CYS A 32 16.30 5.06 3.52
CA CYS A 32 15.75 5.90 4.57
C CYS A 32 15.95 7.37 4.20
N LEU A 33 14.87 8.16 4.18
CA LEU A 33 14.89 9.58 3.84
C LEU A 33 15.30 10.48 5.02
N GLY A 34 15.68 9.88 6.16
CA GLY A 34 16.09 10.60 7.37
C GLY A 34 14.92 10.87 8.32
N ILE A 35 14.97 12.03 9.00
CA ILE A 35 14.04 12.37 10.10
C ILE A 35 12.73 12.95 9.57
N ILE A 36 12.76 13.59 8.41
CA ILE A 36 11.61 14.31 7.86
C ILE A 36 10.81 13.36 6.96
N ASP A 37 9.59 13.07 7.37
CA ASP A 37 8.63 12.34 6.54
C ASP A 37 8.08 13.27 5.44
N PRO A 38 8.32 12.98 4.14
CA PRO A 38 7.77 13.78 3.05
C PRO A 38 6.29 13.49 2.77
N LEU A 39 5.72 12.42 3.33
CA LEU A 39 4.37 11.96 3.02
C LEU A 39 3.29 13.03 3.25
N PRO A 40 3.29 13.82 4.35
CA PRO A 40 2.28 14.86 4.56
C PRO A 40 2.26 15.93 3.47
N ASP A 41 3.44 16.43 3.07
CA ASP A 41 3.56 17.42 1.98
C ASP A 41 3.10 16.83 0.65
N LEU A 42 3.51 15.59 0.36
CA LEU A 42 3.12 14.90 -0.87
C LEU A 42 1.60 14.69 -0.96
N ILE A 43 0.95 14.30 0.14
CA ILE A 43 -0.51 14.14 0.19
C ILE A 43 -1.19 15.50 -0.07
N GLN A 44 -0.73 16.56 0.60
CA GLN A 44 -1.30 17.90 0.42
C GLN A 44 -1.19 18.37 -1.03
N ARG A 45 0.00 18.26 -1.63
CA ARG A 45 0.25 18.67 -3.01
C ARG A 45 -0.54 17.85 -4.02
N THR A 46 -0.65 16.54 -3.81
CA THR A 46 -1.41 15.65 -4.68
C THR A 46 -2.91 15.96 -4.64
N ASN A 47 -3.48 16.10 -3.44
CA ASN A 47 -4.90 16.42 -3.29
C ASN A 47 -5.23 17.81 -3.85
N LYS A 48 -4.33 18.79 -3.67
CA LYS A 48 -4.46 20.11 -4.30
C LYS A 48 -4.51 20.00 -5.83
N TYR A 49 -3.59 19.25 -6.43
CA TYR A 49 -3.58 19.06 -7.88
C TYR A 49 -4.85 18.36 -8.40
N LEU A 50 -5.34 17.34 -7.68
CA LEU A 50 -6.60 16.68 -8.02
C LEU A 50 -7.80 17.65 -7.94
N LEU A 51 -7.81 18.55 -6.95
CA LEU A 51 -8.83 19.58 -6.83
C LEU A 51 -8.78 20.54 -8.02
N ASP A 52 -7.58 20.98 -8.42
CA ASP A 52 -7.40 21.87 -9.57
C ASP A 52 -7.91 21.22 -10.87
N LEU A 53 -7.62 19.93 -11.09
CA LEU A 53 -8.14 19.15 -12.22
C LEU A 53 -9.67 19.03 -12.21
N ARG A 54 -10.26 18.85 -11.03
CA ARG A 54 -11.71 18.82 -10.86
C ARG A 54 -12.33 20.17 -11.18
N LEU A 55 -11.75 21.26 -10.68
CA LEU A 55 -12.23 22.63 -10.93
C LEU A 55 -12.11 23.00 -12.42
N ALA A 56 -11.05 22.54 -13.09
CA ALA A 56 -10.89 22.65 -14.54
C ALA A 56 -11.83 21.73 -15.35
N LYS A 57 -12.64 20.88 -14.68
CA LYS A 57 -13.55 19.90 -15.28
C LYS A 57 -12.85 18.82 -16.13
N TRP A 58 -11.58 18.54 -15.86
CA TRP A 58 -10.83 17.48 -16.54
C TRP A 58 -11.12 16.11 -15.94
N ILE A 59 -11.56 16.08 -14.67
CA ILE A 59 -12.05 14.88 -14.00
C ILE A 59 -13.43 15.14 -13.39
N THR A 60 -14.20 14.08 -13.25
CA THR A 60 -15.52 14.10 -12.59
C THR A 60 -15.39 14.14 -11.07
N GLN A 61 -16.47 14.53 -10.38
CA GLN A 61 -16.55 14.46 -8.91
C GLN A 61 -16.20 13.07 -8.37
N LYS A 62 -16.77 12.03 -8.99
CA LYS A 62 -16.55 10.64 -8.59
C LYS A 62 -15.08 10.24 -8.72
N GLN A 63 -14.41 10.64 -9.79
CA GLN A 63 -12.98 10.38 -9.98
C GLN A 63 -12.14 11.13 -8.94
N TYR A 64 -12.46 12.38 -8.66
CA TYR A 64 -11.77 13.16 -7.61
C TYR A 64 -11.86 12.47 -6.25
N GLU A 65 -13.05 12.03 -5.84
CA GLU A 65 -13.26 11.32 -4.57
C GLU A 65 -12.51 9.98 -4.49
N GLN A 66 -12.42 9.25 -5.61
CA GLN A 66 -11.72 7.97 -5.68
C GLN A 66 -10.19 8.12 -5.68
N LEU A 67 -9.66 9.20 -6.25
CA LEU A 67 -8.23 9.45 -6.37
C LEU A 67 -7.64 10.23 -5.19
N SER A 68 -8.47 11.00 -4.47
CA SER A 68 -8.03 11.79 -3.32
C SER A 68 -7.44 10.89 -2.25
N ILE A 69 -6.22 11.19 -1.83
CA ILE A 69 -5.49 10.40 -0.85
C ILE A 69 -5.99 10.76 0.54
N LYS A 70 -6.43 9.76 1.30
CA LYS A 70 -6.75 9.92 2.72
C LYS A 70 -5.49 9.63 3.55
N PRO A 71 -5.08 10.53 4.46
CA PRO A 71 -3.89 10.33 5.28
C PRO A 71 -3.88 9.00 6.05
N ASN A 72 -5.05 8.57 6.52
CA ASN A 72 -5.19 7.35 7.32
C ASN A 72 -5.21 6.05 6.49
N GLU A 73 -5.28 6.14 5.16
CA GLU A 73 -5.29 5.00 4.24
C GLU A 73 -3.96 4.86 3.46
N ALA A 74 -3.05 5.83 3.60
CA ALA A 74 -1.75 5.83 2.94
C ALA A 74 -0.81 4.83 3.62
N GLU A 75 -0.80 3.58 3.15
CA GLU A 75 0.14 2.55 3.59
C GLU A 75 1.49 2.62 2.85
N LEU A 76 2.57 2.21 3.52
CA LEU A 76 3.91 2.21 2.95
C LEU A 76 4.04 1.19 1.81
N ALA A 77 4.68 1.62 0.71
CA ALA A 77 4.82 0.83 -0.52
C ALA A 77 5.58 -0.50 -0.34
N HIS A 78 6.41 -0.65 0.70
CA HIS A 78 7.13 -1.91 0.97
C HIS A 78 6.17 -3.06 1.33
N LEU A 79 4.93 -2.76 1.70
CA LEU A 79 3.89 -3.74 2.00
C LEU A 79 3.26 -4.37 0.75
N TYR A 80 3.40 -3.72 -0.43
CA TYR A 80 2.71 -4.15 -1.65
C TYR A 80 3.33 -5.41 -2.31
N TYR A 81 4.60 -5.71 -2.05
CA TYR A 81 5.29 -6.87 -2.62
C TYR A 81 5.42 -8.05 -1.65
N LEU A 82 4.96 -7.90 -0.41
CA LEU A 82 5.02 -8.95 0.60
C LEU A 82 3.68 -9.71 0.68
N PRO A 83 3.73 -11.04 0.90
CA PRO A 83 2.53 -11.86 1.13
C PRO A 83 1.66 -11.31 2.25
N LYS A 84 0.48 -10.76 1.92
CA LYS A 84 -0.41 -10.20 2.94
C LYS A 84 -0.80 -11.30 3.93
N ALA A 85 -0.80 -10.95 5.21
CA ALA A 85 -1.28 -11.86 6.25
C ALA A 85 -2.76 -12.20 5.99
N HIS A 86 -3.10 -13.47 6.16
CA HIS A 86 -4.49 -13.90 6.04
C HIS A 86 -5.34 -13.31 7.17
N LYS A 87 -6.53 -12.78 6.85
CA LYS A 87 -7.42 -12.14 7.83
C LYS A 87 -7.94 -13.15 8.86
N PRO A 88 -7.87 -12.86 10.18
CA PRO A 88 -8.49 -13.72 11.20
C PRO A 88 -9.98 -13.94 10.92
N GLY A 89 -10.48 -15.16 11.10
CA GLY A 89 -11.91 -15.48 10.93
C GLY A 89 -12.42 -15.59 9.49
N THR A 90 -11.57 -15.36 8.48
CA THR A 90 -11.93 -15.66 7.09
C THR A 90 -11.59 -17.13 6.79
N PRO A 91 -12.46 -17.93 6.16
CA PRO A 91 -12.09 -19.28 5.76
C PRO A 91 -11.07 -19.23 4.61
N LEU A 92 -10.01 -20.03 4.71
CA LEU A 92 -9.11 -20.27 3.59
C LEU A 92 -9.93 -20.87 2.44
N ARG A 93 -9.75 -20.35 1.23
CA ARG A 93 -10.40 -20.96 0.06
C ARG A 93 -9.86 -22.39 -0.09
N PRO A 94 -10.73 -23.40 -0.25
CA PRO A 94 -10.29 -24.76 -0.53
C PRO A 94 -9.41 -24.77 -1.77
N ILE A 95 -8.27 -25.44 -1.68
CA ILE A 95 -7.44 -25.75 -2.85
C ILE A 95 -8.04 -27.03 -3.44
N ILE A 96 -8.66 -26.94 -4.61
CA ILE A 96 -9.17 -28.08 -5.39
C ILE A 96 -8.19 -28.38 -6.53
#